data_AF-W1WNX9-F1
#
_entry.id   AF-W1WNX9-F1
#
_cell.length_a   1.000
_cell.length_b   1.000
_cell.length_c   1.000
_cell.angle_alpha   90.00
_cell.angle_beta   90.00
_cell.angle_gamma   90.00
#
_symmetry.space_group_name_H-M   'P 1'
#
loop_
_entity.id
_entity.type
_entity.pdbx_description
1 polymer ?
#
loop_
_entity_poly.entity_id
_entity_poly.type
_entity_poly.pdbx_seq_one_letter_code
_entity_poly.pdbx_strand_id
1 'polypeptide(L)' 'MPNIKSSIRSVKTDAERRAKNAAVKSQIRTASRKTVEAVQAGAVEEAKQALVHATSVIDKAAS' A
#
# COMPACT_ATOMS: atom_id res chain seq x y z
N MET A 1 -27.02 1.42 10.96
CA MET A 1 -27.09 2.25 9.74
C MET A 1 -27.17 3.70 10.15
N PRO A 2 -26.54 4.64 9.42
CA PRO A 2 -26.73 6.05 9.68
C PRO A 2 -28.15 6.46 9.28
N ASN A 3 -28.82 7.25 10.12
CA ASN A 3 -30.19 7.69 9.87
C ASN A 3 -30.26 9.04 9.14
N ILE A 4 -29.13 9.74 9.02
CA ILE A 4 -29.02 11.04 8.34
C ILE A 4 -28.50 10.80 6.93
N LYS A 5 -29.15 11.40 5.92
CA LYS A 5 -28.78 11.25 4.50
C LYS A 5 -27.29 11.54 4.24
N SER A 6 -26.76 12.59 4.85
CA SER A 6 -25.33 12.94 4.75
C SER A 6 -24.43 11.84 5.31
N SER A 7 -24.77 11.24 6.44
CA SER A 7 -24.02 10.17 7.07
C SER A 7 -24.05 8.86 6.26
N ILE A 8 -25.17 8.53 5.61
CA ILE A 8 -25.25 7.38 4.68
C ILE A 8 -24.27 7.58 3.52
N ARG A 9 -24.23 8.79 2.95
CA ARG A 9 -23.28 9.15 1.89
C ARG A 9 -21.83 9.06 2.39
N SER A 10 -21.53 9.57 3.58
CA SER A 10 -20.19 9.48 4.17
C SER A 10 -19.71 8.03 4.34
N VAL A 11 -20.57 7.15 4.87
CA VAL A 11 -20.23 5.72 5.03
C VAL A 11 -19.91 5.06 3.69
N LYS A 12 -20.66 5.39 2.62
CA LYS A 12 -20.37 4.88 1.28
C LYS A 12 -19.01 5.37 0.77
N THR A 13 -18.73 6.67 0.87
CA THR A 13 -17.44 7.23 0.43
C THR A 13 -16.27 6.70 1.25
N ASP A 14 -16.47 6.45 2.54
CA ASP A 14 -15.44 5.92 3.42
C ASP A 14 -15.14 4.45 3.13
N ALA A 15 -16.16 3.66 2.77
CA ALA A 15 -15.96 2.28 2.32
C ALA A 15 -15.13 2.22 1.03
N GLU A 16 -15.44 3.07 0.04
CA GLU A 16 -14.70 3.17 -1.22
C GLU A 16 -13.24 3.58 -0.99
N ARG A 17 -13.00 4.59 -0.13
CA ARG A 17 -11.65 5.02 0.26
C ARG A 17 -10.90 3.92 1.01
N ARG A 18 -11.57 3.24 1.94
CA ARG A 18 -10.97 2.14 2.71
C ARG A 18 -10.50 1.01 1.80
N ALA A 19 -11.30 0.62 0.80
CA ALA A 19 -10.93 -0.42 -0.16
C ALA A 19 -9.67 -0.04 -0.96
N LYS A 20 -9.61 1.19 -1.49
CA LYS A 20 -8.45 1.71 -2.23
C LYS A 20 -7.20 1.75 -1.34
N ASN A 21 -7.31 2.30 -0.13
CA ASN A 21 -6.18 2.44 0.80
C ASN A 21 -5.69 1.07 1.31
N ALA A 22 -6.58 0.09 1.45
CA ALA A 22 -6.20 -1.27 1.84
C ALA A 22 -5.32 -1.94 0.76
N ALA A 23 -5.67 -1.79 -0.52
CA ALA A 23 -4.86 -2.31 -1.62
C ALA A 23 -3.47 -1.66 -1.65
N VAL A 24 -3.39 -0.33 -1.56
CA VAL A 24 -2.12 0.42 -1.54
C VAL A 24 -1.27 0.02 -0.34
N LYS A 25 -1.84 -0.07 0.86
CA LYS A 25 -1.12 -0.49 2.07
C LYS A 25 -0.59 -1.93 1.97
N SER A 26 -1.35 -2.84 1.36
CA SER A 26 -0.92 -4.22 1.11
C SER A 26 0.25 -4.28 0.12
N GLN A 27 0.19 -3.47 -0.94
CA GLN A 27 1.25 -3.38 -1.94
C GLN A 27 2.57 -2.89 -1.32
N ILE A 28 2.52 -1.83 -0.50
CA ILE A 28 3.69 -1.31 0.22
C ILE A 28 4.28 -2.40 1.12
N ARG A 29 3.47 -3.04 1.96
CA ARG A 29 3.93 -4.11 2.85
C ARG A 29 4.59 -5.26 2.08
N THR A 30 4.03 -5.62 0.93
CA THR A 30 4.58 -6.68 0.09
C THR A 30 5.91 -6.27 -0.54
N ALA A 31 6.03 -5.03 -1.02
CA ALA A 31 7.27 -4.51 -1.56
C ALA A 31 8.38 -4.46 -0.49
N SER A 32 8.07 -3.96 0.71
CA SER A 32 9.02 -3.95 1.84
C SER A 32 9.42 -5.37 2.29
N ARG A 33 8.50 -6.33 2.25
CA ARG A 33 8.84 -7.72 2.58
C ARG A 33 9.80 -8.33 1.55
N LYS A 34 9.51 -8.13 0.25
CA LYS A 34 10.38 -8.61 -0.84
C LYS A 34 11.79 -8.03 -0.76
N THR A 35 11.94 -6.76 -0.40
CA THR A 35 13.27 -6.17 -0.21
C THR A 35 14.02 -6.82 0.95
N VAL A 36 13.34 -7.08 2.07
CA VAL A 36 13.97 -7.73 3.23
C VAL A 36 14.36 -9.18 2.92
N GLU A 37 13.48 -9.93 2.24
CA GLU A 37 13.74 -11.32 1.81
C GLU A 37 14.93 -11.39 0.84
N ALA A 38 15.00 -10.49 -0.16
CA ALA A 38 16.12 -10.44 -1.12
C ALA A 38 17.45 -10.07 -0.44
N VAL A 39 17.41 -9.17 0.55
CA VAL A 39 18.59 -8.82 1.36
C VAL A 39 19.06 -10.01 2.21
N GLN A 40 18.13 -10.73 2.84
CA GLN A 40 18.46 -11.93 3.63
C GLN A 40 19.02 -13.07 2.78
N ALA A 41 18.56 -13.21 1.54
CA ALA A 41 19.06 -14.21 0.59
C ALA A 41 20.46 -13.89 0.02
N GLY A 42 21.03 -12.71 0.31
CA GLY A 42 22.34 -12.29 -0.21
C GLY A 42 22.34 -11.93 -1.70
N ALA A 43 21.18 -11.81 -2.33
CA ALA A 43 21.03 -11.45 -3.74
C ALA A 43 21.11 -9.92 -3.92
N VAL A 44 22.34 -9.39 -3.99
CA VAL A 44 22.63 -7.94 -3.98
C VAL A 44 21.95 -7.17 -5.13
N GLU A 45 21.90 -7.75 -6.33
CA GLU A 45 21.28 -7.08 -7.49
C GLU A 45 19.75 -7.08 -7.42
N GLU A 46 19.16 -8.19 -6.98
CA GLU A 46 17.70 -8.29 -6.79
C GLU A 46 17.22 -7.40 -5.63
N ALA A 47 18.02 -7.29 -4.56
CA ALA A 47 17.76 -6.38 -3.45
C ALA A 47 17.74 -4.91 -3.89
N LYS A 48 18.69 -4.48 -4.74
CA LYS A 48 18.71 -3.11 -5.29
C LYS A 48 17.48 -2.82 -6.14
N GLN A 49 17.11 -3.74 -7.05
CA GLN A 49 15.93 -3.58 -7.90
C GLN A 49 14.64 -3.55 -7.08
N ALA A 50 14.51 -4.45 -6.11
CA ALA A 50 13.38 -4.49 -5.19
C ALA A 50 13.29 -3.18 -4.38
N LEU A 51 14.42 -2.61 -3.97
CA LEU A 51 14.48 -1.37 -3.19
C LEU A 51 14.00 -0.18 -4.01
N VAL A 52 14.47 -0.03 -5.26
CA VAL A 52 13.98 1.02 -6.18
C VAL A 52 12.48 0.90 -6.44
N HIS A 53 11.98 -0.32 -6.61
CA HIS A 53 10.54 -0.54 -6.77
C HIS A 53 9.77 -0.20 -5.48
N ALA A 54 10.30 -0.57 -4.31
CA ALA A 54 9.68 -0.25 -3.03
C ALA A 54 9.62 1.26 -2.77
N THR A 55 10.70 2.00 -3.03
CA THR A 55 10.71 3.47 -2.87
C THR A 55 9.70 4.12 -3.80
N SER A 56 9.65 3.72 -5.08
CA SER A 56 8.69 4.24 -6.05
C SER A 56 7.23 4.01 -5.62
N VAL A 57 6.91 2.82 -5.11
CA VAL A 57 5.56 2.50 -4.61
C VAL A 57 5.21 3.31 -3.37
N ILE A 58 6.18 3.55 -2.48
CA ILE A 58 5.98 4.34 -1.25
C ILE A 58 5.74 5.81 -1.60
N ASP A 59 6.57 6.40 -2.46
CA ASP A 59 6.43 7.81 -2.86
C ASP A 59 5.11 8.05 -3.61
N LYS A 60 4.73 7.13 -4.49
CA LYS A 60 3.45 7.20 -5.21
C LYS A 60 2.23 7.04 -4.28
N ALA A 61 2.38 6.36 -3.15
CA ALA A 61 1.33 6.25 -2.16
C ALA A 61 1.25 7.45 -1.21
N ALA A 62 2.30 8.26 -1.14
CA ALA A 62 2.38 9.46 -0.30
C ALA A 62 1.88 10.73 -1.03
N SER A 63 1.93 10.78 -2.37
CA SER A 63 1.25 11.80 -3.20
C SER A 63 -0.24 11.55 -3.33
#